data_AF-A0A170S8E6-F1
#
_entry.id   AF-A0A170S8E6-F1
#
_cell.length_a   1.000
_cell.length_b   1.000
_cell.length_c   1.000
_cell.angle_alpha   90.00
_cell.angle_beta   90.00
_cell.angle_gamma   90.00
#
_symmetry.space_group_name_H-M   'P 1'
#
loop_
_entity.id
_entity.type
_entity.pdbx_description
1 polymer ?
#
loop_
_entity_poly.entity_id
_entity_poly.type
_entity_poly.pdbx_seq_one_letter_code
_entity_poly.pdbx_strand_id
1 'polypeptide(L)'
;MKMKILVILFMLVVGVGGCISTGTLTVTHHSPENTTTQQPTTTKLEKVWVYVNKSEYNATILVPVNIAKEVEELLDNITIEQIDISAKEEGSGAGFRVYILKFPEVPESIKLRVDFSPVLNGTIVTSNTISSISIVYSGKVYSGNITIKKPLRITKADYQIKFSEIKNRTRLGTIFTLGITIEVFVEKTGENEWKIFAVWNNETVGGIYYSRG
;
A
#
# COMPACT_ATOMS: atom_id res chain seq x y z
N MET A 1 -38.91 -38.04 -34.50
CA MET A 1 -37.92 -37.96 -33.41
C MET A 1 -37.32 -36.55 -33.40
N LYS A 2 -37.50 -35.83 -32.28
CA LYS A 2 -36.81 -34.60 -31.81
C LYS A 2 -36.88 -33.38 -32.76
N MET A 3 -37.81 -32.41 -32.67
CA MET A 3 -38.23 -31.50 -31.58
C MET A 3 -37.11 -30.57 -31.07
N LYS A 4 -37.23 -29.26 -31.36
CA LYS A 4 -36.90 -28.08 -30.51
C LYS A 4 -37.68 -26.86 -31.07
N ILE A 5 -38.91 -26.63 -30.62
CA ILE A 5 -39.31 -25.68 -29.55
C ILE A 5 -38.93 -24.24 -29.89
N LEU A 6 -39.90 -23.47 -30.37
CA LEU A 6 -39.89 -22.01 -30.29
C LEU A 6 -41.33 -21.50 -30.10
N VAL A 7 -41.52 -20.73 -29.02
CA VAL A 7 -42.59 -19.74 -28.79
C VAL A 7 -44.02 -20.27 -28.69
N ILE A 8 -44.54 -20.37 -27.46
CA ILE A 8 -45.91 -19.91 -27.14
C ILE A 8 -45.89 -19.21 -25.78
N LEU A 9 -45.98 -17.88 -25.86
CA LEU A 9 -46.44 -16.96 -24.84
C LEU A 9 -47.95 -17.17 -24.68
N PHE A 10 -48.44 -17.53 -23.48
CA PHE A 10 -49.88 -17.46 -23.21
C PHE A 10 -50.17 -16.89 -21.82
N MET A 11 -51.10 -15.94 -21.84
CA MET A 11 -51.66 -15.15 -20.76
C MET A 11 -52.33 -15.98 -19.64
N LEU A 12 -52.67 -15.23 -18.58
CA LEU A 12 -53.90 -15.34 -17.79
C LEU A 12 -53.92 -16.37 -16.65
N VAL A 13 -53.73 -15.87 -15.42
CA VAL A 13 -54.58 -16.26 -14.28
C VAL A 13 -54.87 -15.02 -13.43
N VAL A 14 -55.99 -14.34 -13.74
CA VAL A 14 -56.82 -13.68 -12.73
C VAL A 14 -57.95 -14.65 -12.47
N GLY A 15 -58.08 -15.10 -11.22
CA GLY A 15 -59.10 -16.06 -10.81
C GLY A 15 -59.39 -15.90 -9.33
N VAL A 16 -60.20 -14.89 -9.01
CA VAL A 16 -60.91 -14.78 -7.74
C VAL A 16 -61.94 -15.91 -7.69
N GLY A 17 -61.93 -16.70 -6.62
CA GLY A 17 -62.94 -17.71 -6.35
C GLY A 17 -63.01 -17.93 -4.85
N GLY A 18 -63.92 -17.21 -4.20
CA GLY A 18 -64.08 -17.21 -2.76
C GLY A 18 -64.66 -18.50 -2.20
N CYS A 19 -64.59 -18.61 -0.87
CA CYS A 19 -65.50 -19.42 -0.09
C CYS A 19 -65.85 -18.66 1.20
N ILE A 20 -67.15 -18.48 1.41
CA ILE A 20 -67.76 -17.83 2.57
C ILE A 20 -68.12 -18.93 3.56
N SER A 21 -67.82 -18.74 4.85
CA SER A 21 -68.60 -19.37 5.93
C SER A 21 -68.51 -18.55 7.22
N THR A 22 -69.66 -18.44 7.86
CA THR A 22 -70.11 -17.53 8.92
C THR A 22 -69.73 -17.96 10.34
N GLY A 23 -69.63 -16.99 11.28
CA GLY A 23 -70.00 -17.19 12.70
C GLY A 23 -68.99 -16.83 13.80
N THR A 24 -68.90 -15.53 14.11
CA THR A 24 -68.58 -14.83 15.39
C THR A 24 -67.87 -15.53 16.57
N LEU A 25 -66.83 -14.86 17.09
CA LEU A 25 -66.60 -14.71 18.54
C LEU A 25 -65.88 -13.39 18.85
N THR A 26 -66.50 -12.59 19.71
CA THR A 26 -65.99 -11.34 20.29
C THR A 26 -64.68 -11.58 21.01
N VAL A 27 -63.59 -10.94 20.55
CA VAL A 27 -62.33 -10.86 21.27
C VAL A 27 -62.12 -9.43 21.71
N THR A 28 -61.96 -9.29 23.02
CA THR A 28 -61.70 -8.11 23.83
C THR A 28 -60.67 -7.17 23.20
N HIS A 29 -60.97 -5.88 23.23
CA HIS A 29 -60.08 -4.80 22.85
C HIS A 29 -58.85 -4.80 23.77
N HIS A 30 -57.74 -5.40 23.35
CA HIS A 30 -56.42 -5.09 23.89
C HIS A 30 -55.76 -4.07 22.97
N SER A 31 -55.60 -2.85 23.49
CA SER A 31 -54.73 -1.83 22.91
C SER A 31 -53.36 -2.44 22.66
N PRO A 32 -52.75 -2.30 21.47
CA PRO A 32 -51.36 -2.66 21.32
C PRO A 32 -50.54 -1.66 22.15
N GLU A 33 -49.94 -2.16 23.23
CA GLU A 33 -48.82 -1.48 23.87
C GLU A 33 -47.77 -1.24 22.79
N ASN A 34 -47.54 0.03 22.48
CA ASN A 34 -46.55 0.45 21.52
C ASN A 34 -45.16 0.37 22.18
N THR A 35 -44.71 -0.84 22.50
CA THR A 35 -43.30 -1.09 22.82
C THR A 35 -42.56 -1.25 21.50
N THR A 36 -42.30 -0.12 20.85
CA THR A 36 -41.24 -0.05 19.84
C THR A 36 -39.92 -0.16 20.58
N THR A 37 -39.50 -1.38 20.94
CA THR A 37 -38.08 -1.66 21.17
C THR A 37 -37.39 -1.38 19.84
N GLN A 38 -36.84 -0.17 19.70
CA GLN A 38 -35.90 0.16 18.64
C GLN A 38 -34.73 -0.82 18.77
N GLN A 39 -34.76 -1.87 17.95
CA GLN A 39 -33.61 -2.71 17.72
C GLN A 39 -32.51 -1.77 17.21
N PRO A 40 -31.37 -1.61 17.91
CA PRO A 40 -30.29 -0.80 17.38
C PRO A 40 -29.91 -1.39 16.03
N THR A 41 -30.09 -0.60 14.97
CA THR A 41 -29.67 -0.98 13.63
C THR A 41 -28.14 -0.95 13.65
N THR A 42 -27.51 -2.07 14.01
CA THR A 42 -26.06 -2.21 13.89
C THR A 42 -25.74 -2.27 12.41
N THR A 43 -25.49 -1.11 11.80
CA THR A 43 -24.90 -1.04 10.47
C THR A 43 -23.53 -1.70 10.57
N LYS A 44 -23.43 -2.95 10.12
CA LYS A 44 -22.17 -3.69 10.13
C LYS A 44 -21.21 -2.95 9.19
N LEU A 45 -20.25 -2.23 9.77
CA LEU A 45 -19.21 -1.56 9.02
C LEU A 45 -18.50 -2.61 8.14
N GLU A 46 -18.53 -2.42 6.83
CA GLU A 46 -17.87 -3.33 5.89
C GLU A 46 -16.37 -3.04 5.78
N LYS A 47 -15.98 -1.78 6.01
CA LYS A 47 -14.60 -1.30 5.95
C LYS A 47 -14.30 -0.38 7.12
N VAL A 48 -13.03 -0.30 7.48
CA VAL A 48 -12.50 0.56 8.54
C VAL A 48 -11.17 1.16 8.13
N TRP A 49 -10.93 2.39 8.56
CA TRP A 49 -9.62 3.02 8.43
C TRP A 49 -8.68 2.39 9.45
N VAL A 50 -7.60 1.80 8.95
CA VAL A 50 -6.43 1.46 9.76
C VAL A 50 -5.49 2.66 9.71
N TYR A 51 -5.14 3.16 10.90
CA TYR A 51 -4.25 4.30 11.07
C TYR A 51 -3.17 3.96 12.09
N VAL A 52 -1.91 4.05 11.66
CA VAL A 52 -0.73 3.87 12.51
C VAL A 52 0.02 5.19 12.56
N ASN A 53 0.36 5.62 13.78
CA ASN A 53 1.14 6.82 14.04
C ASN A 53 2.35 6.46 14.90
N LYS A 54 3.53 6.41 14.28
CA LYS A 54 4.81 6.22 14.94
C LYS A 54 5.62 7.51 14.92
N SER A 55 6.70 7.53 15.71
CA SER A 55 7.69 8.60 15.66
C SER A 55 8.31 8.74 14.27
N GLU A 56 8.57 7.61 13.60
CA GLU A 56 9.27 7.55 12.32
C GLU A 56 8.37 7.74 11.10
N TYR A 57 7.07 7.40 11.21
CA TYR A 57 6.13 7.46 10.09
C TYR A 57 4.67 7.52 10.53
N ASN A 58 3.80 7.84 9.57
CA ASN A 58 2.36 7.59 9.63
C ASN A 58 1.97 6.63 8.51
N ALA A 59 1.02 5.74 8.75
CA ALA A 59 0.41 4.92 7.70
C ALA A 59 -1.12 4.95 7.82
N THR A 60 -1.79 5.06 6.68
CA THR A 60 -3.26 5.10 6.62
C THR A 60 -3.76 4.25 5.46
N ILE A 61 -4.72 3.36 5.70
CA ILE A 61 -5.34 2.52 4.66
C ILE A 61 -6.79 2.15 5.02
N LEU A 62 -7.68 2.13 4.03
CA LEU A 62 -9.09 1.73 4.20
C LEU A 62 -9.28 0.28 3.75
N VAL A 63 -9.52 -0.63 4.70
CA VAL A 63 -9.60 -2.08 4.46
C VAL A 63 -10.88 -2.70 5.02
N PRO A 64 -11.28 -3.90 4.57
CA PRO A 64 -12.38 -4.64 5.17
C PRO A 64 -12.12 -4.94 6.65
N VAL A 65 -13.19 -4.92 7.46
CA VAL A 65 -13.08 -5.12 8.92
C VAL A 65 -12.43 -6.46 9.29
N ASN A 66 -12.63 -7.51 8.48
CA ASN A 66 -12.09 -8.84 8.76
C ASN A 66 -10.57 -8.96 8.60
N ILE A 67 -9.90 -8.02 7.92
CA ILE A 67 -8.43 -7.97 7.80
C ILE A 67 -7.80 -6.80 8.55
N ALA A 68 -8.60 -5.93 9.16
CA ALA A 68 -8.12 -4.67 9.73
C ALA A 68 -7.01 -4.86 10.77
N LYS A 69 -7.15 -5.85 11.66
CA LYS A 69 -6.16 -6.16 12.69
C LYS A 69 -4.84 -6.69 12.11
N GLU A 70 -4.91 -7.58 11.13
CA GLU A 70 -3.74 -8.12 10.42
C GLU A 70 -2.97 -7.00 9.70
N VAL A 71 -3.71 -6.08 9.06
CA VAL A 71 -3.14 -4.91 8.39
C VAL A 71 -2.54 -3.92 9.39
N GLU A 72 -3.21 -3.69 10.52
CA GLU A 72 -2.69 -2.84 11.60
C GLU A 72 -1.37 -3.39 12.13
N GLU A 73 -1.29 -4.68 12.46
CA GLU A 73 -0.06 -5.32 12.94
C GLU A 73 1.09 -5.23 11.92
N LEU A 74 0.79 -5.42 10.63
CA LEU A 74 1.76 -5.25 9.55
C LEU A 74 2.32 -3.81 9.50
N LEU A 75 1.42 -2.82 9.58
CA LEU A 75 1.77 -1.41 9.47
C LEU A 75 2.39 -0.85 10.74
N ASP A 76 2.10 -1.42 11.91
CA ASP A 76 2.61 -0.97 13.22
C ASP A 76 4.09 -1.36 13.43
N ASN A 77 4.58 -2.34 12.66
CA ASN A 77 5.91 -2.94 12.84
C ASN A 77 6.88 -2.66 11.68
N ILE A 78 6.71 -1.54 10.96
CA ILE A 78 7.64 -1.15 9.89
C ILE A 78 8.90 -0.56 10.52
N THR A 79 10.06 -1.14 10.19
CA THR A 79 11.36 -0.52 10.47
C THR A 79 11.76 0.38 9.31
N ILE A 80 12.14 1.62 9.59
CA ILE A 80 12.60 2.57 8.57
C ILE A 80 14.06 2.94 8.81
N GLU A 81 14.86 2.86 7.76
CA GLU A 81 16.23 3.39 7.76
C GLU A 81 16.41 4.39 6.62
N GLN A 82 17.04 5.51 6.93
CA GLN A 82 17.47 6.49 5.94
C GLN A 82 18.91 6.22 5.54
N ILE A 83 19.19 6.30 4.25
CA ILE A 83 20.55 6.32 3.72
C ILE A 83 20.78 7.67 3.06
N ASP A 84 21.72 8.43 3.61
CA ASP A 84 22.25 9.64 2.99
C ASP A 84 23.47 9.24 2.15
N ILE A 85 23.38 9.43 0.84
CA ILE A 85 24.43 9.09 -0.12
C ILE A 85 24.99 10.39 -0.67
N SER A 86 26.31 10.57 -0.62
CA SER A 86 26.95 11.72 -1.25
C SER A 86 28.24 11.33 -1.97
N ALA A 87 28.52 12.01 -3.08
CA ALA A 87 29.80 11.93 -3.77
C ALA A 87 30.39 13.34 -3.89
N LYS A 88 31.65 13.48 -3.49
CA LYS A 88 32.35 14.75 -3.36
C LYS A 88 33.70 14.70 -4.06
N GLU A 89 34.16 15.87 -4.49
CA GLU A 89 35.51 16.17 -4.97
C GLU A 89 35.94 17.47 -4.30
N GLU A 90 37.03 17.44 -3.52
CA GLU A 90 37.63 18.64 -2.89
C GLU A 90 36.65 19.53 -2.08
N GLY A 91 35.56 18.95 -1.57
CA GLY A 91 34.56 19.63 -0.75
C GLY A 91 33.30 20.07 -1.51
N SER A 92 33.29 20.01 -2.84
CA SER A 92 32.08 20.19 -3.67
C SER A 92 31.49 18.85 -4.09
N GLY A 93 30.19 18.77 -4.29
CA GLY A 93 29.55 17.54 -4.76
C GLY A 93 28.04 17.58 -4.65
N ALA A 94 27.43 16.41 -4.77
CA ALA A 94 25.99 16.23 -4.62
C ALA A 94 25.68 15.01 -3.76
N GLY A 95 24.50 15.05 -3.15
CA GLY A 95 23.99 13.94 -2.35
C GLY A 95 22.49 13.84 -2.43
N PHE A 96 21.99 12.65 -2.21
CA PHE A 96 20.57 12.32 -2.22
C PHE A 96 20.28 11.33 -1.10
N ARG A 97 18.98 11.09 -0.91
CA ARG A 97 18.49 10.24 0.15
C ARG A 97 17.62 9.13 -0.41
N VAL A 98 17.77 7.96 0.16
CA VAL A 98 16.82 6.85 -0.01
C VAL A 98 16.38 6.35 1.36
N TYR A 99 15.23 5.73 1.39
CA TYR A 99 14.60 5.15 2.56
C TYR A 99 14.39 3.66 2.31
N ILE A 100 14.71 2.86 3.33
CA ILE A 100 14.45 1.44 3.34
C ILE A 100 13.31 1.20 4.33
N LEU A 101 12.21 0.63 3.83
CA LEU A 101 11.08 0.22 4.64
C LEU A 101 11.12 -1.31 4.75
N LYS A 102 11.30 -1.82 5.97
CA LYS A 102 11.26 -3.24 6.28
C LYS A 102 9.98 -3.54 7.05
N PHE A 103 9.07 -4.24 6.38
CA PHE A 103 7.87 -4.82 6.96
C PHE A 103 8.23 -6.12 7.71
N PRO A 104 7.43 -6.52 8.71
CA PRO A 104 7.50 -7.87 9.24
C PRO A 104 7.11 -8.88 8.14
N GLU A 105 7.13 -10.17 8.48
CA GLU A 105 6.66 -11.20 7.56
C GLU A 105 5.24 -10.88 7.07
N VAL A 106 5.09 -10.74 5.75
CA VAL A 106 3.81 -10.43 5.12
C VAL A 106 3.01 -11.73 5.06
N PRO A 107 1.83 -11.80 5.71
CA PRO A 107 1.00 -13.00 5.67
C PRO A 107 0.62 -13.41 4.25
N GLU A 108 0.56 -14.72 3.97
CA GLU A 108 0.21 -15.24 2.64
C GLU A 108 -1.20 -14.83 2.16
N SER A 109 -2.09 -14.55 3.11
CA SER A 109 -3.46 -14.06 2.89
C SER A 109 -3.52 -12.72 2.18
N ILE A 110 -2.47 -11.91 2.27
CA ILE A 110 -2.41 -10.56 1.72
C ILE A 110 -1.19 -10.36 0.82
N LYS A 111 -1.35 -9.60 -0.26
CA LYS A 111 -0.21 -9.15 -1.07
C LYS A 111 0.00 -7.67 -0.84
N LEU A 112 1.16 -7.32 -0.31
CA LEU A 112 1.58 -5.95 -0.09
C LEU A 112 2.33 -5.40 -1.32
N ARG A 113 2.05 -4.14 -1.66
CA ARG A 113 2.81 -3.36 -2.66
C ARG A 113 3.07 -1.97 -2.11
N VAL A 114 4.20 -1.38 -2.48
CA VAL A 114 4.53 0.03 -2.18
C VAL A 114 5.09 0.66 -3.43
N ASP A 115 4.61 1.87 -3.76
CA ASP A 115 4.94 2.58 -5.01
C ASP A 115 4.73 1.71 -6.25
N PHE A 116 3.63 0.94 -6.24
CA PHE A 116 3.24 -0.05 -7.26
C PHE A 116 4.18 -1.25 -7.41
N SER A 117 5.35 -1.23 -6.77
CA SER A 117 6.30 -2.34 -6.74
C SER A 117 5.90 -3.39 -5.70
N PRO A 118 6.10 -4.69 -6.00
CA PRO A 118 5.92 -5.74 -5.01
C PRO A 118 6.96 -5.59 -3.90
N VAL A 119 6.56 -5.92 -2.67
CA VAL A 119 7.51 -5.97 -1.56
C VAL A 119 8.37 -7.22 -1.71
N LEU A 120 9.70 -7.05 -1.71
CA LEU A 120 10.64 -8.15 -1.89
C LEU A 120 11.25 -8.52 -0.54
N ASN A 121 11.00 -9.75 -0.09
CA ASN A 121 11.45 -10.25 1.22
C ASN A 121 11.05 -9.33 2.38
N GLY A 122 9.89 -8.67 2.31
CA GLY A 122 9.44 -7.70 3.31
C GLY A 122 10.12 -6.33 3.22
N THR A 123 10.97 -6.07 2.22
CA THR A 123 11.70 -4.79 2.09
C THR A 123 11.32 -4.04 0.82
N ILE A 124 11.28 -2.70 0.91
CA ILE A 124 11.23 -1.76 -0.22
C ILE A 124 12.31 -0.71 -0.03
N VAL A 125 12.90 -0.26 -1.14
CA VAL A 125 13.77 0.92 -1.18
C VAL A 125 13.13 1.99 -2.05
N THR A 126 12.98 3.20 -1.53
CA THR A 126 12.34 4.33 -2.22
C THR A 126 13.05 5.64 -1.88
N SER A 127 13.02 6.62 -2.79
CA SER A 127 13.42 8.00 -2.48
C SER A 127 12.23 8.88 -2.07
N ASN A 128 11.01 8.33 -2.08
CA ASN A 128 9.79 9.05 -1.73
C ASN A 128 9.59 9.12 -0.21
N THR A 129 9.27 10.30 0.29
CA THR A 129 8.85 10.47 1.70
C THR A 129 7.37 10.14 1.91
N ILE A 130 6.56 10.12 0.85
CA ILE A 130 5.15 9.75 0.88
C ILE A 130 4.96 8.65 -0.15
N SER A 131 5.10 7.40 0.27
CA SER A 131 4.91 6.25 -0.60
C SER A 131 3.45 5.82 -0.61
N SER A 132 2.98 5.43 -1.78
CA SER A 132 1.69 4.74 -1.91
C SER A 132 1.82 3.32 -1.38
N ILE A 133 0.85 2.83 -0.63
CA ILE A 133 0.78 1.43 -0.19
C ILE A 133 -0.50 0.81 -0.72
N SER A 134 -0.45 -0.46 -1.11
CA SER A 134 -1.61 -1.20 -1.53
C SER A 134 -1.61 -2.62 -0.99
N ILE A 135 -2.77 -3.07 -0.54
CA ILE A 135 -3.00 -4.44 -0.08
C ILE A 135 -3.98 -5.09 -1.05
N VAL A 136 -3.60 -6.24 -1.59
CA VAL A 136 -4.47 -7.09 -2.39
C VAL A 136 -4.99 -8.21 -1.50
N TYR A 137 -6.31 -8.25 -1.32
CA TYR A 137 -7.01 -9.27 -0.53
C TYR A 137 -8.25 -9.75 -1.27
N SER A 138 -8.37 -11.07 -1.44
CA SER A 138 -9.44 -11.73 -2.22
C SER A 138 -9.67 -11.10 -3.62
N GLY A 139 -8.57 -10.75 -4.29
CA GLY A 139 -8.60 -10.13 -5.64
C GLY A 139 -8.98 -8.65 -5.69
N LYS A 140 -9.29 -8.02 -4.55
CA LYS A 140 -9.57 -6.58 -4.45
C LYS A 140 -8.34 -5.81 -3.95
N VAL A 141 -8.14 -4.61 -4.46
CA VAL A 141 -7.04 -3.72 -4.09
C VAL A 141 -7.55 -2.65 -3.13
N TYR A 142 -6.84 -2.47 -2.02
CA TYR A 142 -7.08 -1.43 -1.02
C TYR A 142 -5.86 -0.52 -0.98
N SER A 143 -6.06 0.78 -1.16
CA SER A 143 -4.97 1.76 -1.30
C SER A 143 -4.88 2.65 -0.08
N GLY A 144 -3.66 3.08 0.21
CA GLY A 144 -3.33 3.96 1.31
C GLY A 144 -1.98 4.65 1.07
N ASN A 145 -1.43 5.23 2.13
CA ASN A 145 -0.15 5.93 2.07
C ASN A 145 0.67 5.72 3.34
N ILE A 146 1.99 5.69 3.18
CA ILE A 146 2.98 5.76 4.27
C ILE A 146 3.73 7.07 4.12
N THR A 147 3.67 7.92 5.15
CA THR A 147 4.41 9.18 5.22
C THR A 147 5.56 9.02 6.20
N ILE A 148 6.78 9.03 5.68
CA ILE A 148 8.03 9.00 6.43
C ILE A 148 8.27 10.38 7.04
N LYS A 149 8.47 10.40 8.37
CA LYS A 149 8.76 11.62 9.14
C LYS A 149 10.26 11.73 9.37
N LYS A 150 10.72 11.34 10.56
CA LYS A 150 12.11 11.40 11.00
C LYS A 150 12.55 9.98 11.40
N PRO A 151 13.29 9.27 10.55
CA PRO A 151 13.75 7.93 10.85
C PRO A 151 14.74 7.96 12.02
N LEU A 152 14.71 6.93 12.87
CA LEU A 152 15.63 6.78 14.01
C LEU A 152 17.01 6.30 13.57
N ARG A 153 17.09 5.59 12.44
CA ARG A 153 18.32 5.06 11.86
C ARG A 153 18.73 5.83 10.63
N ILE A 154 19.97 6.31 10.61
CA ILE A 154 20.56 7.04 9.50
C ILE A 154 21.93 6.42 9.19
N THR A 155 22.08 5.88 7.99
CA THR A 155 23.34 5.40 7.42
C THR A 155 23.88 6.48 6.48
N LYS A 156 25.17 6.78 6.58
CA LYS A 156 25.85 7.74 5.68
C LYS A 156 26.82 7.00 4.78
N ALA A 157 26.76 7.27 3.49
CA ALA A 157 27.67 6.75 2.48
C ALA A 157 28.27 7.93 1.71
N ASP A 158 29.46 8.35 2.15
CA ASP A 158 30.19 9.47 1.57
C ASP A 158 31.36 8.94 0.72
N TYR A 159 31.35 9.26 -0.57
CA TYR A 159 32.38 8.86 -1.53
C TYR A 159 33.23 10.06 -1.94
N GLN A 160 34.55 9.94 -1.82
CA GLN A 160 35.49 10.91 -2.40
C GLN A 160 35.95 10.42 -3.77
N ILE A 161 35.71 11.23 -4.80
CA ILE A 161 35.96 10.91 -6.19
C ILE A 161 36.55 12.12 -6.91
N LYS A 162 37.16 11.86 -8.08
CA LYS A 162 37.51 12.90 -9.05
C LYS A 162 36.57 12.76 -10.23
N PHE A 163 35.58 13.66 -10.35
CA PHE A 163 34.55 13.56 -11.38
C PHE A 163 35.14 13.59 -12.79
N SER A 164 36.22 14.34 -12.99
CA SER A 164 36.94 14.41 -14.27
C SER A 164 37.52 13.07 -14.75
N GLU A 165 37.78 12.13 -13.84
CA GLU A 165 38.32 10.80 -14.17
C GLU A 165 37.21 9.79 -14.52
N ILE A 166 35.94 10.11 -14.23
CA ILE A 166 34.79 9.26 -14.54
C ILE A 166 34.39 9.47 -16.00
N LYS A 167 34.71 8.48 -16.84
CA LYS A 167 34.38 8.50 -18.28
C LYS A 167 33.01 7.87 -18.59
N ASN A 168 32.64 6.83 -17.86
CA ASN A 168 31.42 6.04 -18.05
C ASN A 168 30.75 5.79 -16.68
N ARG A 169 29.80 4.85 -16.61
CA ARG A 169 29.27 4.32 -15.35
C ARG A 169 30.37 3.62 -14.52
N THR A 170 30.55 4.07 -13.29
CA THR A 170 31.50 3.53 -12.31
C THR A 170 30.78 3.23 -11.01
N ARG A 171 31.00 2.03 -10.45
CA ARG A 171 30.49 1.66 -9.12
C ARG A 171 31.32 2.38 -8.06
N LEU A 172 30.67 3.13 -7.18
CA LEU A 172 31.29 3.80 -6.06
C LEU A 172 31.41 2.88 -4.85
N GLY A 173 30.41 2.03 -4.63
CA GLY A 173 30.44 1.08 -3.53
C GLY A 173 29.14 0.32 -3.34
N THR A 174 29.04 -0.29 -2.17
CA THR A 174 27.92 -1.14 -1.78
C THR A 174 27.53 -0.81 -0.35
N ILE A 175 26.24 -0.69 -0.11
CA ILE A 175 25.68 -0.45 1.22
C ILE A 175 24.87 -1.69 1.58
N PHE A 176 25.20 -2.28 2.73
CA PHE A 176 24.49 -3.43 3.29
C PHE A 176 23.77 -3.00 4.55
N THR A 177 22.44 -3.10 4.55
CA THR A 177 21.62 -2.74 5.70
C THR A 177 20.25 -3.42 5.62
N LEU A 178 19.61 -3.68 6.76
CA LEU A 178 18.31 -4.34 6.88
C LEU A 178 18.17 -5.63 6.01
N GLY A 179 19.27 -6.35 5.84
CA GLY A 179 19.33 -7.59 5.05
C GLY A 179 19.25 -7.41 3.54
N ILE A 180 19.44 -6.20 3.02
CA ILE A 180 19.47 -5.91 1.58
C ILE A 180 20.80 -5.27 1.15
N THR A 181 21.07 -5.34 -0.15
CA THR A 181 22.25 -4.77 -0.80
C THR A 181 21.82 -3.66 -1.75
N ILE A 182 22.38 -2.46 -1.57
CA ILE A 182 22.21 -1.32 -2.46
C ILE A 182 23.56 -0.99 -3.08
N GLU A 183 23.60 -0.85 -4.38
CA GLU A 183 24.80 -0.49 -5.12
C GLU A 183 24.74 0.99 -5.50
N VAL A 184 25.83 1.72 -5.28
CA VAL A 184 25.91 3.15 -5.63
C VAL A 184 26.82 3.33 -6.84
N PHE A 185 26.36 4.11 -7.80
CA PHE A 185 27.06 4.41 -9.04
C PHE A 185 27.19 5.92 -9.27
N VAL A 186 28.21 6.27 -10.04
CA VAL A 186 28.33 7.56 -10.72
C VAL A 186 28.43 7.30 -12.22
N GLU A 187 27.82 8.15 -13.03
CA GLU A 187 27.87 8.07 -14.49
C GLU A 187 28.02 9.46 -15.08
N LYS A 188 28.94 9.62 -16.04
CA LYS A 188 29.07 10.87 -16.79
C LYS A 188 27.93 10.96 -17.81
N THR A 189 27.11 12.00 -17.72
CA THR A 189 25.91 12.20 -18.56
C THR A 189 26.07 13.36 -19.55
N GLY A 190 27.06 14.23 -19.33
CA GLY A 190 27.40 15.34 -20.22
C GLY A 190 28.87 15.72 -20.10
N GLU A 191 29.29 16.80 -20.76
CA GLU A 191 30.69 17.25 -20.75
C GLU A 191 31.21 17.51 -19.33
N ASN A 192 30.39 18.20 -18.53
CA ASN A 192 30.62 18.55 -17.12
C ASN A 192 29.43 18.16 -16.24
N GLU A 193 28.72 17.08 -16.57
CA GLU A 193 27.58 16.60 -15.80
C GLU A 193 27.73 15.12 -15.45
N TRP A 194 27.41 14.79 -14.20
CA TRP A 194 27.43 13.44 -13.66
C TRP A 194 26.14 13.14 -12.90
N LYS A 195 25.65 11.92 -13.05
CA LYS A 195 24.54 11.38 -12.26
C LYS A 195 25.09 10.45 -11.19
N ILE A 196 24.72 10.69 -9.94
CA ILE A 196 25.00 9.79 -8.82
C ILE A 196 23.69 9.11 -8.47
N PHE A 197 23.65 7.78 -8.41
CA PHE A 197 22.40 7.05 -8.22
C PHE A 197 22.59 5.73 -7.49
N ALA A 198 21.53 5.29 -6.83
CA ALA A 198 21.46 4.02 -6.11
C ALA A 198 20.64 3.02 -6.90
N VAL A 199 21.12 1.77 -6.94
CA VAL A 199 20.47 0.64 -7.57
C VAL A 199 20.15 -0.41 -6.51
N TRP A 200 18.89 -0.84 -6.48
CA TRP A 200 18.42 -1.96 -5.67
C TRP A 200 17.59 -2.88 -6.56
N ASN A 201 17.83 -4.19 -6.49
CA ASN A 201 17.14 -5.18 -7.32
C ASN A 201 17.16 -4.83 -8.83
N ASN A 202 18.33 -4.41 -9.33
CA ASN A 202 18.53 -3.95 -10.72
C ASN A 202 17.73 -2.72 -11.16
N GLU A 203 17.05 -2.03 -10.24
CA GLU A 203 16.30 -0.81 -10.52
C GLU A 203 16.94 0.41 -9.86
N THR A 204 16.88 1.57 -10.52
CA THR A 204 17.31 2.83 -9.91
C THR A 204 16.26 3.31 -8.94
N VAL A 205 16.61 3.42 -7.66
CA VAL A 205 15.68 3.78 -6.58
C VAL A 205 15.80 5.23 -6.11
N GLY A 206 16.87 5.90 -6.51
CA GLY A 206 17.11 7.31 -6.23
C GLY A 206 18.38 7.78 -6.90
N GLY A 207 18.51 9.09 -7.08
CA GLY A 207 19.72 9.69 -7.61
C GLY A 207 19.61 11.20 -7.73
N ILE A 208 20.72 11.82 -8.09
CA ILE A 208 20.87 13.26 -8.26
C ILE A 208 21.88 13.55 -9.37
N TYR A 209 21.70 14.68 -10.04
CA TYR A 209 22.65 15.20 -11.00
C TYR A 209 23.57 16.24 -10.33
N TYR A 210 24.83 16.24 -10.76
CA TYR A 210 25.84 17.21 -10.37
C TYR A 210 26.48 17.77 -11.64
N SER A 211 26.46 19.09 -11.77
CA SER A 211 27.06 19.80 -12.91
C SER A 211 28.18 20.70 -12.39
N ARG A 212 29.33 20.69 -13.07
CA ARG A 212 30.47 21.55 -12.75
C ARG A 212 30.48 22.74 -13.72
N GLY A 213 30.42 23.95 -13.15
CA GLY A 213 30.59 25.22 -13.87
C GLY A 213 32.04 25.68 -13.88
#